data_AF-A0AAD9TQV7-F1
#
_entry.id   AF-A0AAD9TQV7-F1
#
_cell.length_a   1.000
_cell.length_b   1.000
_cell.length_c   1.000
_cell.angle_alpha   90.00
_cell.angle_beta   90.00
_cell.angle_gamma   90.00
#
_symmetry.space_group_name_H-M   'P 1'
#
loop_
_entity.id
_entity.type
_entity.pdbx_description
1 polymer ?
#
loop_
_entity_poly.entity_id
_entity_poly.type
_entity_poly.pdbx_seq_one_letter_code
_entity_poly.pdbx_strand_id
1 'polypeptide(L)'
;MASVVELSELAVMVLKKYSLSTCGLAELASEVGVDGTNALDNWKSIVFSIEEVKFAIHDAYTFYCVGDELIRMIEESSLLAAALMLCFCFYFL
;
A
#
# COMPACT_ATOMS: atom_id res chain seq x y z
N MET A 1 -14.15 -3.15 -5.31
CA MET A 1 -12.72 -2.98 -5.61
C MET A 1 -12.22 -1.99 -4.59
N ALA A 2 -11.24 -2.36 -3.74
CA ALA A 2 -10.73 -1.43 -2.74
C ALA A 2 -10.33 -0.13 -3.45
N SER A 3 -10.90 0.99 -3.01
CA SER A 3 -10.66 2.25 -3.69
C SER A 3 -9.24 2.74 -3.35
N VAL A 4 -8.62 3.51 -4.24
CA VAL A 4 -7.34 4.20 -3.95
C VAL A 4 -7.44 4.92 -2.60
N VAL A 5 -8.62 5.46 -2.27
CA VAL A 5 -8.90 6.17 -1.01
C VAL A 5 -8.63 5.30 0.22
N GLU A 6 -9.16 4.07 0.27
CA GLU A 6 -8.96 3.16 1.42
C GLU A 6 -7.49 2.77 1.57
N LEU A 7 -6.80 2.55 0.45
CA LEU A 7 -5.37 2.24 0.46
C LEU A 7 -4.52 3.44 0.91
N SER A 8 -4.88 4.66 0.48
CA SER A 8 -4.25 5.90 0.90
C SER A 8 -4.44 6.16 2.39
N GLU A 9 -5.63 5.91 2.94
CA GLU A 9 -5.91 6.02 4.37
C GLU A 9 -5.07 5.03 5.18
N LEU A 10 -4.97 3.77 4.72
CA LEU A 10 -4.10 2.77 5.33
C LEU A 10 -2.64 3.22 5.30
N ALA A 11 -2.15 3.72 4.16
CA ALA A 11 -0.80 4.22 4.04
C ALA A 11 -0.51 5.39 4.99
N VAL A 12 -1.45 6.33 5.16
CA VAL A 12 -1.34 7.43 6.13
C VAL A 12 -1.19 6.89 7.55
N MET A 13 -1.97 5.87 7.93
CA MET A 13 -1.90 5.28 9.27
C MET A 13 -0.59 4.57 9.52
N VAL A 14 -0.11 3.76 8.56
CA VAL A 14 1.09 2.94 8.70
C VAL A 14 2.35 3.80 8.64
N LEU A 15 2.47 4.65 7.62
CA LEU A 15 3.66 5.47 7.37
C LEU A 15 3.66 6.78 8.17
N LYS A 16 2.56 7.10 8.85
CA LYS A 16 2.36 8.34 9.63
C LYS A 16 2.59 9.61 8.79
N LYS A 17 2.24 9.55 7.50
CA LYS A 17 2.49 10.61 6.51
C LYS A 17 1.17 11.09 5.89
N TYR A 18 0.62 12.18 6.43
CA TYR A 18 -0.68 12.72 6.00
C TYR A 18 -0.76 13.18 4.54
N SER A 19 0.38 13.51 3.92
CA SER A 19 0.42 13.91 2.51
C SER A 19 -0.04 12.80 1.56
N LEU A 20 -0.10 11.54 2.03
CA LEU A 20 -0.54 10.38 1.24
C LEU A 20 -2.06 10.26 1.11
N SER A 21 -2.84 11.00 1.91
CA SER A 21 -4.31 10.92 1.92
C SER A 21 -4.96 11.28 0.57
N THR A 22 -4.26 12.05 -0.26
CA THR A 22 -4.73 12.48 -1.59
C THR A 22 -3.88 11.92 -2.72
N CYS A 23 -3.01 10.95 -2.45
CA CYS A 23 -2.12 10.35 -3.45
C CYS A 23 -2.85 9.31 -4.32
N GLY A 24 -2.37 9.18 -5.55
CA GLY A 24 -2.74 8.10 -6.45
C GLY A 24 -1.94 6.82 -6.16
N LEU A 25 -2.29 5.76 -6.87
CA LEU A 25 -1.64 4.45 -6.72
C LEU A 25 -0.14 4.52 -7.03
N ALA A 26 0.28 5.31 -8.02
CA ALA A 26 1.68 5.44 -8.42
C ALA A 26 2.53 6.09 -7.32
N GLU A 27 2.03 7.15 -6.69
CA GLU A 27 2.73 7.79 -5.57
C GLU A 27 2.80 6.87 -4.35
N LEU A 28 1.72 6.14 -4.05
CA LEU A 28 1.71 5.15 -2.97
C LEU A 28 2.74 4.04 -3.23
N ALA A 29 2.77 3.49 -4.45
CA ALA A 29 3.72 2.45 -4.84
C ALA A 29 5.17 2.93 -4.68
N SER A 30 5.48 4.15 -5.15
CA SER A 30 6.80 4.74 -4.97
C SER A 30 7.18 4.90 -3.49
N GLU A 31 6.23 5.24 -2.62
CA GLU A 31 6.49 5.45 -1.19
C GLU A 31 6.84 4.12 -0.48
N VAL A 32 6.19 3.02 -0.87
CA VAL A 32 6.46 1.69 -0.30
C VAL A 32 7.50 0.89 -1.08
N GLY A 33 8.15 1.48 -2.09
CA GLY A 33 9.21 0.84 -2.87
C GLY A 33 8.73 -0.22 -3.86
N VAL A 34 7.48 -0.15 -4.31
CA VAL A 34 6.90 -0.97 -5.37
C VAL A 34 7.07 -0.26 -6.71
N ASP A 35 7.60 -0.94 -7.72
CA ASP A 35 7.81 -0.38 -9.06
C ASP A 35 6.48 0.14 -9.65
N GLY A 36 6.53 1.37 -10.17
CA GLY A 36 5.36 2.13 -10.61
C GLY A 36 4.64 1.53 -11.83
N THR A 37 3.35 1.85 -11.95
CA THR A 37 2.47 1.29 -12.99
C THR A 37 2.46 2.10 -14.28
N ASN A 38 2.23 1.42 -15.40
CA ASN A 38 1.57 2.04 -16.55
C ASN A 38 0.08 2.10 -16.23
N ALA A 39 -0.34 3.18 -15.58
CA ALA A 39 -1.69 3.32 -15.07
C ALA A 39 -2.73 3.35 -16.21
N LEU A 40 -3.91 2.78 -15.94
CA LEU A 40 -5.04 2.95 -16.83
C LEU A 40 -5.60 4.37 -16.70
N ASP A 41 -5.46 5.17 -17.76
CA ASP A 41 -5.89 6.58 -17.77
C ASP A 41 -7.42 6.75 -17.64
N ASN A 42 -8.21 5.86 -18.22
CA ASN A 42 -9.66 6.02 -18.29
C ASN A 42 -10.44 4.79 -17.81
N TRP A 43 -10.60 4.70 -16.49
CA TRP A 43 -11.46 3.70 -15.84
C TRP A 43 -12.96 3.81 -16.17
N LYS A 44 -13.41 4.90 -16.82
CA LYS A 44 -14.83 5.12 -17.15
C LYS A 44 -15.21 4.61 -18.54
N SER A 45 -14.26 4.06 -19.30
CA SER A 45 -14.58 3.49 -20.61
C SER A 45 -15.53 2.28 -20.45
N ILE A 46 -16.55 2.21 -21.28
CA ILE A 46 -17.51 1.09 -21.30
C ILE A 46 -16.90 -0.14 -22.01
N VAL A 47 -15.96 0.11 -22.94
CA VAL A 47 -15.27 -0.93 -23.71
C VAL A 47 -13.77 -0.65 -23.61
N PHE A 48 -13.03 -1.62 -23.09
CA PHE A 48 -11.58 -1.57 -23.04
C PHE A 48 -10.97 -2.29 -24.24
N SER A 49 -9.93 -1.70 -24.81
CA SER A 49 -8.97 -2.41 -25.67
C SER A 49 -8.20 -3.47 -24.87
N ILE A 50 -7.55 -4.41 -25.57
CA ILE A 50 -6.72 -5.44 -24.93
C ILE A 50 -5.58 -4.79 -24.13
N GLU A 51 -5.03 -3.69 -24.63
CA GLU A 51 -3.98 -2.90 -23.98
C GLU A 51 -4.49 -2.29 -22.67
N GLU A 52 -5.67 -1.66 -22.69
CA GLU A 52 -6.29 -1.11 -21.48
C GLU A 52 -6.63 -2.20 -20.44
N VAL A 53 -7.04 -3.40 -20.89
CA VAL A 53 -7.23 -4.55 -19.99
C VAL A 53 -5.92 -4.95 -19.32
N LYS A 54 -4.79 -4.95 -20.04
CA LYS A 54 -3.48 -5.23 -19.44
C LYS A 54 -3.10 -4.19 -18.39
N PHE A 55 -3.35 -2.91 -18.65
CA PHE A 55 -3.11 -1.85 -17.66
C PHE A 55 -4.03 -1.98 -16.44
N ALA A 56 -5.32 -2.30 -16.63
CA ALA A 56 -6.23 -2.57 -15.53
C ALA A 56 -5.76 -3.72 -14.62
N ILE A 57 -5.27 -4.81 -15.22
CA ILE A 57 -4.68 -5.94 -14.49
C ILE A 57 -3.42 -5.50 -13.72
N HIS A 58 -2.56 -4.72 -14.37
CA HIS A 58 -1.33 -4.22 -13.74
C HIS A 58 -1.63 -3.29 -12.55
N ASP A 59 -2.62 -2.41 -12.68
CA ASP A 59 -3.08 -1.55 -11.59
C ASP A 59 -3.62 -2.39 -10.43
N ALA A 60 -4.49 -3.38 -10.71
CA ALA A 60 -5.01 -4.27 -9.68
C ALA A 60 -3.91 -5.06 -8.96
N TYR A 61 -2.91 -5.54 -9.69
CA TYR A 61 -1.75 -6.22 -9.11
C TYR A 61 -0.91 -5.27 -8.24
N THR A 62 -0.73 -4.03 -8.68
CA THR A 62 0.05 -3.04 -7.91
C THR A 62 -0.68 -2.64 -6.62
N PHE A 63 -2.00 -2.50 -6.68
CA PHE A 63 -2.84 -2.35 -5.49
C PHE A 63 -2.59 -3.44 -4.46
N TYR A 64 -2.54 -4.70 -4.92
CA TYR A 64 -2.24 -5.83 -4.06
C TYR A 64 -0.84 -5.70 -3.44
N CYS A 65 0.20 -5.46 -4.25
CA CYS A 65 1.57 -5.32 -3.76
C CYS A 65 1.72 -4.21 -2.72
N VAL A 66 1.12 -3.04 -2.95
CA VAL A 66 1.16 -1.93 -2.00
C VAL A 66 0.44 -2.30 -0.70
N GLY A 67 -0.75 -2.92 -0.80
CA GLY A 67 -1.49 -3.35 0.39
C GLY A 67 -0.74 -4.40 1.20
N ASP A 68 -0.15 -5.39 0.55
CA ASP A 68 0.66 -6.44 1.17
C ASP A 68 1.87 -5.86 1.91
N GLU A 69 2.57 -4.92 1.28
CA GLU A 69 3.73 -4.25 1.87
C GLU A 69 3.34 -3.39 3.09
N LEU A 70 2.21 -2.68 3.04
CA LEU A 70 1.69 -1.94 4.19
C LEU A 70 1.32 -2.88 5.35
N ILE A 71 0.72 -4.05 5.06
CA ILE A 71 0.41 -5.06 6.08
C ILE A 71 1.69 -5.61 6.70
N ARG A 72 2.70 -5.93 5.87
CA ARG A 72 4.02 -6.39 6.34
C ARG A 72 4.65 -5.40 7.33
N MET A 73 4.59 -4.10 7.03
CA MET A 73 5.08 -3.05 7.92
C MET A 73 4.33 -3.00 9.27
N ILE A 74 3.02 -3.26 9.28
CA ILE A 74 2.21 -3.36 10.52
C ILE A 74 2.67 -4.55 11.36
N GLU A 75 2.86 -5.71 10.73
CA GLU A 75 3.30 -6.94 11.40
C GLU A 75 4.69 -6.77 12.02
N GLU A 76 5.64 -6.22 11.27
CA GLU A 76 6.99 -5.93 11.76
C GLU A 76 6.98 -4.95 12.94
N SER A 77 6.17 -3.90 12.86
CA SER A 77 6.01 -2.94 13.94
C SER A 77 5.45 -3.58 15.21
N SER A 78 4.50 -4.52 15.05
CA SER A 78 3.88 -5.25 16.15
C SER A 78 4.85 -6.24 16.81
N LEU A 79 5.67 -6.93 16.01
CA LEU A 79 6.70 -7.84 16.49
C LEU A 79 7.82 -7.09 17.23
N LEU A 80 8.25 -5.92 16.72
CA LEU A 80 9.21 -5.05 17.39
C LEU A 80 8.69 -4.58 18.75
N ALA A 81 7.43 -4.18 18.84
CA ALA A 81 6.81 -3.78 20.10
C ALA A 81 6.76 -4.96 21.11
N ALA A 82 6.41 -6.16 20.65
CA ALA A 82 6.41 -7.36 21.49
C ALA A 82 7.81 -7.74 21.96
N ALA A 83 8.81 -7.71 21.07
CA ALA A 83 10.20 -8.00 21.41
C ALA A 83 10.77 -6.99 22.42
N LEU A 84 10.48 -5.70 22.25
CA LEU A 84 10.86 -4.65 23.21
C LEU A 84 10.21 -4.86 24.57
N MET A 85 8.92 -5.23 24.62
CA MET A 85 8.24 -5.55 25.88
C MET A 85 8.87 -6.75 26.59
N LEU A 86 9.18 -7.83 25.86
CA LEU A 86 9.85 -8.99 26.43
C LEU A 86 11.26 -8.62 26.95
N CYS A 87 12.05 -7.87 26.17
CA CYS A 87 13.35 -7.39 26.63
C CYS A 87 13.22 -6.55 27.91
N PHE A 88 12.23 -5.66 28.01
CA PHE A 88 11.97 -4.92 29.25
C PHE A 88 11.60 -5.83 30.43
N CYS A 89 10.76 -6.85 30.20
CA CYS A 89 10.37 -7.81 31.23
C CYS A 89 11.51 -8.72 31.70
N PHE A 90 12.48 -9.03 30.83
CA PHE A 90 13.59 -9.94 31.16
C PHE A 90 14.88 -9.24 31.60
N TYR A 91 15.09 -7.96 31.27
CA TYR A 91 16.30 -7.20 31.68
C TYR A 91 16.10 -6.31 32.91
N PHE A 92 14.86 -5.96 33.28
CA PHE A 92 14.55 -5.13 34.45
C PHE A 92 13.89 -5.90 35.61
N LEU A 93 13.89 -7.24 35.57
CA LEU A 93 13.60 -8.12 36.70
C LEU A 93 14.86 -8.87 37.12
#